data_AF-A0A933L2P3-F1
#
_entry.id   AF-A0A933L2P3-F1
#
_cell.length_a   1.000
_cell.length_b   1.000
_cell.length_c   1.000
_cell.angle_alpha   90.00
_cell.angle_beta   90.00
_cell.angle_gamma   90.00
#
_symmetry.space_group_name_H-M   'P 1'
#
loop_
_entity.id
_entity.type
_entity.pdbx_description
1 polymer ?
#
loop_
_entity_poly.entity_id
_entity_poly.type
_entity_poly.pdbx_seq_one_letter_code
_entity_poly.pdbx_strand_id
1 'polypeptide(L)'
;MASEYERLHPGHPGRGFDPTPAFSDYQWYFFHQRSIAYFGAFSTAAYDLPALVGIARGLIAAAPHYNDGYRKAGAVPSDATLARICSIEAVTGFDGFPDRWLDDGAAALGDPDLPLFRIRVAQRNAGPDAEGRRSFILVQVAHALTEGSDSAASPARILPPAPGWRGRKLRRPGTSRCRRG
;
A
#
# COMPACT_ATOMS: atom_id res chain seq x y z
N MET A 1 12.12 34.82 -4.70
CA MET A 1 11.80 34.38 -6.08
C MET A 1 10.72 33.33 -5.97
N ALA A 2 9.54 33.58 -6.53
CA ALA A 2 8.48 32.58 -6.63
C ALA A 2 8.99 31.39 -7.46
N SER A 3 8.76 30.16 -6.98
CA SER A 3 9.09 28.96 -7.75
C SER A 3 8.24 28.93 -9.03
N GLU A 4 8.72 28.23 -10.04
CA GLU A 4 8.04 28.13 -11.35
C GLU A 4 6.59 27.61 -11.21
N TYR A 5 6.32 26.82 -10.17
CA TYR A 5 5.01 26.32 -9.77
C TYR A 5 3.98 27.42 -9.48
N GLU A 6 4.41 28.49 -8.80
CA GLU A 6 3.54 29.61 -8.41
C GLU A 6 3.12 30.46 -9.61
N ARG A 7 3.89 30.42 -10.71
CA ARG A 7 3.55 31.13 -11.96
C ARG A 7 2.55 30.36 -12.81
N LEU A 8 2.54 29.04 -12.72
CA LEU A 8 1.69 28.19 -13.56
C LEU A 8 0.26 28.05 -13.01
N HIS A 9 0.03 28.30 -11.71
CA HIS A 9 -1.26 28.06 -11.06
C HIS A 9 -1.71 29.18 -10.09
N PRO A 10 -2.07 30.37 -10.59
CA PRO A 10 -2.59 31.44 -9.75
C PRO A 10 -4.04 31.13 -9.33
N GLY A 11 -4.26 30.76 -8.07
CA GLY A 11 -5.61 30.65 -7.51
C GLY A 11 -5.87 29.54 -6.48
N HIS A 12 -4.87 28.76 -6.03
CA HIS A 12 -5.12 27.73 -5.02
C HIS A 12 -5.35 28.36 -3.63
N PRO A 13 -6.57 28.27 -3.05
CA PRO A 13 -6.87 28.89 -1.77
C PRO A 13 -6.43 27.96 -0.63
N GLY A 14 -5.68 28.51 0.33
CA GLY A 14 -5.36 27.88 1.61
C GLY A 14 -3.97 27.24 1.65
N ARG A 15 -3.08 27.79 2.48
CA ARG A 15 -1.83 27.12 2.91
C ARG A 15 -2.18 25.86 3.74
N GLY A 16 -2.50 24.77 3.06
CA GLY A 16 -2.51 23.41 3.61
C GLY A 16 -1.12 22.78 3.42
N PHE A 17 -0.79 21.80 4.25
CA PHE A 17 0.42 20.98 4.05
C PHE A 17 0.40 20.34 2.66
N ASP A 18 1.44 20.58 1.88
CA ASP A 18 1.69 19.92 0.61
C ASP A 18 2.52 18.65 0.84
N PRO A 19 2.00 17.44 0.57
CA PRO A 19 2.73 16.18 0.69
C PRO A 19 3.71 15.91 -0.47
N THR A 20 3.64 16.71 -1.54
CA THR A 20 4.39 16.49 -2.77
C THR A 20 5.74 17.24 -2.95
N PRO A 21 6.32 18.03 -2.02
CA PRO A 21 7.55 18.78 -2.28
C PRO A 21 8.77 17.92 -2.63
N ALA A 22 8.76 16.65 -2.22
CA ALA A 22 9.82 15.68 -2.49
C ALA A 22 9.49 14.71 -3.64
N PHE A 23 8.31 14.84 -4.25
CA PHE A 23 7.86 13.94 -5.30
C PHE A 23 8.49 14.30 -6.64
N SER A 24 8.84 13.28 -7.43
CA SER A 24 9.11 13.44 -8.85
C SER A 24 7.83 13.82 -9.61
N ASP A 25 7.98 14.28 -10.86
CA ASP A 25 6.83 14.65 -11.71
C ASP A 25 5.80 13.51 -11.84
N TYR A 26 6.28 12.26 -11.94
CA TYR A 26 5.39 11.10 -12.02
C TYR A 26 4.72 10.78 -10.67
N GLN A 27 5.44 10.91 -9.56
CA GLN A 27 4.86 10.74 -8.23
C GLN A 27 3.80 11.81 -7.95
N TRP A 28 4.07 13.05 -8.36
CA TRP A 28 3.10 14.15 -8.31
C TRP A 28 1.86 13.82 -9.14
N TYR A 29 2.05 13.35 -10.38
CA TYR A 29 0.97 12.95 -11.27
C TYR A 29 0.10 11.84 -10.66
N PHE A 30 0.71 10.77 -10.15
CA PHE A 30 -0.03 9.65 -9.55
C PHE A 30 -0.77 10.04 -8.27
N PHE A 31 -0.19 10.92 -7.46
CA PHE A 31 -0.86 11.46 -6.28
C PHE A 31 -2.11 12.26 -6.66
N HIS A 32 -2.02 13.13 -7.67
CA HIS A 32 -3.14 13.95 -8.14
C HIS A 32 -4.21 13.14 -8.88
N GLN A 33 -3.82 12.08 -9.59
CA GLN A 33 -4.75 11.10 -10.16
C GLN A 33 -5.39 10.19 -9.11
N ARG A 34 -5.00 10.33 -7.83
CA ARG A 34 -5.48 9.52 -6.72
C ARG A 34 -5.29 8.02 -6.95
N SER A 35 -4.22 7.67 -7.66
CA SER A 35 -3.94 6.30 -8.05
C SER A 35 -3.47 5.49 -6.85
N ILE A 36 -4.07 4.32 -6.62
CA ILE A 36 -3.75 3.41 -5.51
C ILE A 36 -3.28 2.06 -6.05
N ALA A 37 -2.20 1.54 -5.46
CA ALA A 37 -1.81 0.14 -5.60
C ALA A 37 -2.35 -0.70 -4.44
N TYR A 38 -2.80 -1.90 -4.76
CA TYR A 38 -3.44 -2.83 -3.81
C TYR A 38 -2.62 -4.11 -3.70
N PHE A 39 -2.24 -4.50 -2.48
CA PHE A 39 -1.52 -5.74 -2.19
C PHE A 39 -2.34 -6.59 -1.23
N GLY A 40 -2.99 -7.63 -1.74
CA GLY A 40 -3.88 -8.50 -0.98
C GLY A 40 -3.32 -9.92 -0.80
N ALA A 41 -3.52 -10.52 0.36
CA ALA A 41 -3.18 -11.92 0.62
C ALA A 41 -4.14 -12.58 1.63
N PHE A 42 -4.45 -13.86 1.40
CA PHE A 42 -5.08 -14.69 2.43
C PHE A 42 -4.04 -15.20 3.41
N SER A 43 -4.42 -15.29 4.69
CA SER A 43 -3.56 -15.72 5.79
C SER A 43 -4.28 -16.72 6.69
N THR A 44 -3.51 -17.65 7.26
CA THR A 44 -3.98 -18.60 8.29
C THR A 44 -3.97 -17.98 9.69
N ALA A 45 -3.37 -16.79 9.84
CA ALA A 45 -3.27 -16.08 11.11
C ALA A 45 -4.53 -15.27 11.41
N ALA A 46 -4.81 -15.08 12.70
CA ALA A 46 -5.65 -13.99 13.19
C ALA A 46 -4.73 -12.83 13.58
N TYR A 47 -5.21 -11.61 13.35
CA TYR A 47 -4.52 -10.38 13.70
C TYR A 47 -5.29 -9.62 14.77
N ASP A 48 -4.53 -8.92 15.61
CA ASP A 48 -5.01 -7.87 16.48
C ASP A 48 -4.40 -6.53 16.03
N LEU A 49 -4.90 -5.42 16.59
CA LEU A 49 -4.40 -4.10 16.23
C LEU A 49 -2.90 -3.93 16.50
N PRO A 50 -2.33 -4.38 17.64
CA PRO A 50 -0.88 -4.36 17.87
C PRO A 50 -0.08 -5.06 16.78
N ALA A 51 -0.52 -6.24 16.31
CA ALA A 51 0.13 -6.94 15.21
C ALA A 51 0.12 -6.12 13.91
N LEU A 52 -0.99 -5.45 13.59
CA LEU A 52 -1.08 -4.60 12.40
C LEU A 52 -0.18 -3.36 12.49
N VAL A 53 -0.09 -2.74 13.66
CA VAL A 53 0.87 -1.64 13.92
C VAL A 53 2.30 -2.13 13.72
N GLY A 54 2.62 -3.35 14.19
CA GLY A 54 3.90 -3.99 13.95
C GLY A 54 4.21 -4.19 12.46
N ILE A 55 3.23 -4.64 11.66
CA ILE A 55 3.36 -4.77 10.21
C ILE A 55 3.59 -3.40 9.55
N ALA A 56 2.82 -2.38 9.92
CA ALA A 56 2.99 -1.03 9.38
C ALA A 56 4.38 -0.46 9.66
N ARG A 57 4.88 -0.65 10.89
CA ARG A 57 6.25 -0.26 11.27
C ARG A 57 7.28 -1.04 10.45
N GLY A 58 7.08 -2.34 10.28
CA GLY A 58 7.95 -3.19 9.47
C GLY A 58 8.02 -2.75 8.01
N LEU A 59 6.89 -2.36 7.42
CA LEU A 59 6.82 -1.81 6.06
C LEU A 59 7.66 -0.53 5.92
N ILE A 60 7.49 0.43 6.83
CA ILE A 60 8.27 1.67 6.81
C ILE A 60 9.76 1.39 7.05
N ALA A 61 10.10 0.48 7.95
CA ALA A 61 11.49 0.12 8.23
C ALA A 61 12.18 -0.55 7.03
N ALA A 62 11.46 -1.41 6.30
CA ALA A 62 11.97 -2.08 5.11
C ALA A 62 12.00 -1.15 3.88
N ALA A 63 11.07 -0.19 3.81
CA ALA A 63 10.88 0.72 2.70
C ALA A 63 10.57 2.14 3.22
N PRO A 64 11.61 2.93 3.57
CA PRO A 64 11.41 4.25 4.20
C PRO A 64 10.57 5.24 3.41
N HIS A 65 10.52 5.10 2.08
CA HIS A 65 9.68 5.91 1.19
C HIS A 65 8.17 5.77 1.47
N TYR A 66 7.72 4.73 2.18
CA TYR A 66 6.33 4.63 2.65
C TYR A 66 5.95 5.74 3.64
N ASN A 67 6.94 6.46 4.17
CA ASN A 67 6.75 7.62 5.03
C ASN A 67 6.80 8.95 4.26
N ASP A 68 7.04 8.94 2.95
CA ASP A 68 7.01 10.14 2.13
C ASP A 68 5.57 10.67 2.01
N GLY A 69 5.42 11.99 1.94
CA GLY A 69 4.11 12.64 1.92
C GLY A 69 3.36 12.63 3.26
N TYR A 70 3.90 12.01 4.32
CA TYR A 70 3.41 12.22 5.67
C TYR A 70 3.80 13.62 6.17
N ARG A 71 2.89 14.36 6.82
CA ARG A 71 3.12 15.73 7.31
C ARG A 71 4.39 15.93 8.14
N LYS A 72 4.83 14.88 8.80
CA LYS A 72 6.06 14.87 9.60
C LYS A 72 7.13 14.01 8.93
N ALA A 73 7.26 14.11 7.60
CA ALA A 73 8.27 13.40 6.81
C ALA A 73 9.66 13.56 7.45
N GLY A 74 10.36 12.44 7.64
CA GLY A 74 11.61 12.35 8.40
C GLY A 74 11.44 11.94 9.88
N ALA A 75 10.25 12.10 10.47
CA ALA A 75 9.91 11.51 11.76
C ALA A 75 9.20 10.16 11.58
N VAL A 76 9.56 9.19 12.41
CA VAL A 76 8.86 7.90 12.44
C VAL A 76 7.44 8.11 13.00
N PRO A 77 6.38 7.66 12.31
CA PRO A 77 5.02 7.75 12.85
C PRO A 77 4.91 7.04 14.20
N SER A 78 4.19 7.65 15.15
CA SER A 78 3.93 7.01 16.44
C SER A 78 2.99 5.81 16.28
N ASP A 79 3.00 4.90 17.25
CA ASP A 79 2.08 3.75 17.26
C ASP A 79 0.61 4.19 17.22
N ALA A 80 0.29 5.32 17.84
CA ALA A 80 -1.06 5.91 17.76
C ALA A 80 -1.40 6.37 16.34
N THR A 81 -0.45 6.94 15.60
CA THR A 81 -0.64 7.28 14.18
C THR A 81 -0.76 6.02 13.33
N LEU A 82 0.09 5.02 13.56
CA LEU A 82 0.05 3.75 12.82
C LEU A 82 -1.26 2.97 13.09
N ALA A 83 -1.78 3.02 14.32
CA ALA A 83 -3.06 2.41 14.65
C ALA A 83 -4.22 3.01 13.83
N ARG A 84 -4.16 4.31 13.50
CA ARG A 84 -5.19 5.00 12.70
C ARG A 84 -5.22 4.58 11.23
N ILE A 85 -4.13 4.02 10.70
CA ILE A 85 -4.08 3.48 9.33
C ILE A 85 -4.41 1.98 9.26
N CYS A 86 -4.68 1.36 10.40
CA CYS A 86 -4.99 -0.06 10.52
C CYS A 86 -6.48 -0.27 10.85
N SER A 87 -7.13 -1.24 10.20
CA SER A 87 -8.51 -1.61 10.52
C SER A 87 -8.75 -3.11 10.42
N ILE A 88 -9.58 -3.66 11.33
CA ILE A 88 -10.01 -5.05 11.31
C ILE A 88 -11.54 -5.09 11.16
N GLU A 89 -12.01 -5.78 10.12
CA GLU A 89 -13.43 -6.08 9.89
C GLU A 89 -13.68 -7.55 10.25
N ALA A 90 -14.60 -7.79 11.19
CA ALA A 90 -15.05 -9.15 11.51
C ALA A 90 -16.05 -9.62 10.43
N VAL A 91 -15.77 -10.76 9.80
CA VAL A 91 -16.56 -11.31 8.69
C VAL A 91 -16.99 -12.76 8.93
N THR A 92 -18.04 -13.19 8.23
CA THR A 92 -18.49 -14.59 8.22
C THR A 92 -17.73 -15.43 7.18
N GLY A 93 -17.38 -14.82 6.05
CA GLY A 93 -16.64 -15.42 4.93
C GLY A 93 -15.90 -14.36 4.12
N PHE A 94 -15.14 -14.82 3.11
CA PHE A 94 -14.32 -13.95 2.26
C PHE A 94 -14.93 -13.63 0.89
N ASP A 95 -16.22 -13.92 0.71
CA ASP A 95 -16.90 -13.65 -0.55
C ASP A 95 -16.87 -12.14 -0.88
N GLY A 96 -16.45 -11.83 -2.10
CA GLY A 96 -16.33 -10.45 -2.60
C GLY A 96 -15.04 -9.72 -2.23
N PHE A 97 -14.09 -10.35 -1.54
CA PHE A 97 -12.74 -9.78 -1.40
C PHE A 97 -11.85 -10.19 -2.59
N PRO A 98 -10.99 -9.29 -3.11
CA PRO A 98 -10.70 -7.95 -2.61
C PRO A 98 -11.67 -6.84 -3.05
N ASP A 99 -12.55 -7.10 -4.01
CA ASP A 99 -13.33 -6.09 -4.74
C ASP A 99 -14.12 -5.12 -3.84
N ARG A 100 -14.64 -5.62 -2.70
CA ARG A 100 -15.35 -4.81 -1.68
C ARG A 100 -14.54 -3.65 -1.11
N TRP A 101 -13.21 -3.68 -1.22
CA TRP A 101 -12.30 -2.69 -0.65
C TRP A 101 -11.49 -1.91 -1.69
N LEU A 102 -11.77 -2.11 -2.97
CA LEU A 102 -11.24 -1.26 -4.02
C LEU A 102 -12.03 0.06 -4.01
N ASP A 103 -11.33 1.19 -3.97
CA ASP A 103 -11.90 2.53 -3.86
C ASP A 103 -11.18 3.51 -4.80
N ASP A 104 -11.61 4.78 -4.80
CA ASP A 104 -11.00 5.87 -5.56
C ASP A 104 -9.81 6.53 -4.82
N GLY A 105 -9.23 5.82 -3.85
CA GLY A 105 -8.16 6.31 -2.99
C GLY A 105 -8.56 7.26 -1.88
N ALA A 106 -9.87 7.52 -1.67
CA ALA A 106 -10.35 8.32 -0.54
C ALA A 106 -9.82 7.84 0.82
N ALA A 107 -9.76 6.53 1.06
CA ALA A 107 -9.31 6.00 2.34
C ALA A 107 -7.83 6.32 2.61
N ALA A 108 -6.95 6.15 1.60
CA ALA A 108 -5.50 6.32 1.75
C ALA A 108 -5.05 7.79 1.67
N LEU A 109 -5.73 8.61 0.86
CA LEU A 109 -5.31 9.97 0.53
C LEU A 109 -6.08 11.08 1.26
N GLY A 110 -7.20 10.74 1.91
CA GLY A 110 -8.13 11.74 2.47
C GLY A 110 -7.66 12.44 3.74
N ASP A 111 -6.66 11.90 4.45
CA ASP A 111 -6.13 12.47 5.69
C ASP A 111 -4.64 12.82 5.54
N PRO A 112 -4.28 14.12 5.44
CA PRO A 112 -2.89 14.55 5.27
C PRO A 112 -2.04 14.37 6.55
N ASP A 113 -2.66 14.06 7.70
CA ASP A 113 -1.97 13.74 8.95
C ASP A 113 -1.68 12.24 9.10
N LEU A 114 -1.91 11.45 8.05
CA LEU A 114 -1.59 10.02 8.04
C LEU A 114 -0.63 9.69 6.88
N PRO A 115 0.22 8.66 7.04
CA PRO A 115 0.98 8.11 5.91
C PRO A 115 0.08 7.75 4.74
N LEU A 116 0.56 7.79 3.49
CA LEU A 116 -0.26 7.54 2.30
C LEU A 116 -0.49 6.05 1.99
N PHE A 117 -0.66 5.23 3.04
CA PHE A 117 -1.04 3.82 2.93
C PHE A 117 -1.96 3.38 4.07
N ARG A 118 -2.72 2.31 3.86
CA ARG A 118 -3.66 1.70 4.81
C ARG A 118 -3.47 0.20 4.86
N ILE A 119 -3.72 -0.40 6.02
CA ILE A 119 -3.73 -1.85 6.22
C ILE A 119 -5.12 -2.26 6.72
N ARG A 120 -5.81 -3.12 5.97
CA ARG A 120 -7.14 -3.61 6.30
C ARG A 120 -7.10 -5.12 6.41
N VAL A 121 -7.77 -5.67 7.44
CA VAL A 121 -7.86 -7.12 7.64
C VAL A 121 -9.30 -7.55 7.81
N ALA A 122 -9.76 -8.44 6.93
CA ALA A 122 -11.03 -9.12 7.07
C ALA A 122 -10.75 -10.40 7.84
N GLN A 123 -11.34 -10.54 9.02
CA GLN A 123 -11.04 -11.63 9.94
C GLN A 123 -12.29 -12.45 10.20
N ARG A 124 -12.21 -13.77 10.01
CA ARG A 124 -13.38 -14.62 10.26
C ARG A 124 -13.70 -14.68 11.74
N ASN A 125 -14.98 -14.71 12.08
CA ASN A 125 -15.41 -14.95 13.47
C ASN A 125 -15.31 -16.44 13.84
N ALA A 126 -15.77 -17.33 12.95
CA ALA A 126 -16.02 -18.76 13.25
C ALA A 126 -14.84 -19.71 12.94
N GLY A 127 -13.60 -19.37 13.30
CA GLY A 127 -12.40 -20.16 12.98
C GLY A 127 -11.86 -19.97 11.54
N PRO A 128 -10.84 -20.75 11.13
CA PRO A 128 -10.40 -20.85 9.74
C PRO A 128 -11.47 -21.49 8.83
N ASP A 129 -11.44 -21.21 7.54
CA ASP A 129 -12.38 -21.82 6.57
C ASP A 129 -11.93 -23.20 6.10
N ALA A 130 -12.66 -23.78 5.13
CA ALA A 130 -12.33 -25.10 4.58
C ALA A 130 -10.94 -25.15 3.92
N GLU A 131 -10.38 -24.00 3.54
CA GLU A 131 -9.04 -23.85 2.96
C GLU A 131 -7.98 -23.47 4.02
N GLY A 132 -8.37 -23.41 5.30
CA GLY A 132 -7.52 -23.03 6.42
C GLY A 132 -7.29 -21.51 6.53
N ARG A 133 -7.98 -20.69 5.73
CA ARG A 133 -7.83 -19.23 5.75
C ARG A 133 -8.57 -18.65 6.95
N ARG A 134 -7.87 -17.85 7.74
CA ARG A 134 -8.41 -17.18 8.94
C ARG A 134 -8.66 -15.70 8.71
N SER A 135 -7.87 -15.08 7.84
CA SER A 135 -8.01 -13.68 7.49
C SER A 135 -7.61 -13.40 6.03
N PHE A 136 -8.05 -12.24 5.54
CA PHE A 136 -7.58 -11.62 4.31
C PHE A 136 -7.01 -10.25 4.66
N ILE A 137 -5.75 -9.99 4.31
CA ILE A 137 -5.06 -8.72 4.56
C ILE A 137 -4.88 -7.97 3.25
N LEU A 138 -5.17 -6.66 3.27
CA LEU A 138 -5.01 -5.75 2.15
C LEU A 138 -4.17 -4.55 2.57
N VAL A 139 -3.09 -4.28 1.85
CA VAL A 139 -2.34 -3.02 1.94
C VAL A 139 -2.74 -2.17 0.74
N GLN A 140 -3.32 -1.00 1.01
CA GLN A 140 -3.64 0.03 0.01
C GLN A 140 -2.55 1.10 0.11
N VAL A 141 -1.90 1.48 -0.98
CA VAL A 141 -0.83 2.49 -0.95
C VAL A 141 -0.94 3.42 -2.14
N ALA A 142 -0.69 4.71 -1.93
CA ALA A 142 -0.62 5.68 -3.01
C ALA A 142 0.42 5.24 -4.04
N HIS A 143 0.03 5.19 -5.31
CA HIS A 143 0.91 4.71 -6.37
C HIS A 143 2.16 5.58 -6.54
N ALA A 144 2.08 6.85 -6.13
CA ALA A 144 3.20 7.77 -5.99
C ALA A 144 4.32 7.24 -5.07
N LEU A 145 4.00 6.41 -4.07
CA LEU A 145 4.99 5.78 -3.20
C LEU A 145 5.54 4.48 -3.77
N THR A 146 4.89 3.91 -4.79
CA THR A 146 5.26 2.63 -5.38
C THR A 146 5.86 2.75 -6.78
N GLU A 147 6.28 3.94 -7.16
CA GLU A 147 6.92 4.16 -8.43
C GLU A 147 8.44 3.96 -8.31
N GLY A 148 8.93 2.86 -8.88
CA GLY A 148 10.35 2.50 -8.90
C GLY A 148 10.59 1.00 -8.82
N SER A 149 11.79 0.55 -9.20
CA SER A 149 12.15 -0.88 -9.20
C SER A 149 12.17 -1.53 -7.81
N ASP A 150 12.22 -0.74 -6.74
CA ASP A 150 12.20 -1.21 -5.33
C ASP A 150 10.79 -1.41 -4.74
N SER A 151 9.75 -0.90 -5.39
CA SER A 151 8.40 -0.85 -4.81
C SER A 151 7.65 -2.19 -4.87
N ALA A 152 8.01 -3.07 -5.80
CA ALA A 152 7.38 -4.40 -5.95
C ALA A 152 7.87 -5.42 -4.89
N ALA A 153 8.98 -5.14 -4.18
CA ALA A 153 9.58 -6.07 -3.24
C ALA A 153 9.05 -5.93 -1.79
N SER A 154 8.49 -4.77 -1.42
CA SER A 154 8.28 -4.42 -0.01
C SER A 154 7.07 -5.08 0.65
N PRO A 155 5.84 -5.06 0.07
CA PRO A 155 4.68 -5.71 0.70
C PRO A 155 4.75 -7.23 0.60
N ALA A 156 5.21 -7.75 -0.53
CA ALA A 156 5.27 -9.19 -0.81
C ALA A 156 6.30 -9.95 0.06
N ARG A 157 7.29 -9.26 0.64
CA ARG A 157 8.25 -9.85 1.60
C ARG A 157 7.76 -9.85 3.04
N ILE A 158 6.81 -8.97 3.38
CA ILE A 158 6.37 -8.75 4.76
C ILE A 158 5.02 -9.42 5.04
N LEU A 159 4.14 -9.48 4.04
CA LEU A 159 2.93 -10.29 4.14
C LEU A 159 3.31 -11.77 4.16
N PRO A 160 2.75 -12.59 5.07
CA PRO A 160 3.00 -14.03 5.03
C PRO A 160 2.53 -14.57 3.67
N PRO A 161 3.32 -15.45 3.02
CA PRO A 161 2.91 -16.03 1.76
C PRO A 161 1.60 -16.80 1.96
N ALA A 162 0.64 -16.60 1.06
CA ALA A 162 -0.53 -17.45 1.01
C ALA A 162 -0.07 -18.92 0.90
N PRO A 163 -0.63 -19.85 1.71
CA PRO A 163 -0.33 -21.27 1.57
C PRO A 163 -0.64 -21.70 0.12
N GLY A 164 0.39 -22.09 -0.64
CA GLY A 164 0.26 -22.53 -2.03
C GLY A 164 0.83 -21.58 -3.10
N TRP A 165 1.31 -20.37 -2.76
CA TRP A 165 1.98 -19.52 -3.75
C TRP A 165 3.40 -20.01 -4.02
N ARG A 166 3.56 -20.94 -4.96
CA ARG A 166 4.85 -21.18 -5.62
C ARG A 166 4.98 -20.15 -6.74
N GLY A 167 5.93 -19.23 -6.60
CA GLY A 167 6.28 -18.28 -7.65
C GLY A 167 6.49 -19.03 -8.97
N ARG A 168 5.55 -18.86 -9.91
CA ARG A 168 5.79 -19.27 -11.29
C ARG A 168 6.91 -18.36 -11.80
N LYS A 169 8.13 -18.88 -11.84
CA LYS A 169 9.14 -18.36 -12.76
C LYS A 169 8.48 -18.36 -14.14
N LEU A 170 8.13 -17.19 -14.65
CA LEU A 170 7.84 -17.00 -16.06
C LEU A 170 9.07 -17.55 -16.79
N ARG A 171 8.93 -18.74 -17.37
CA ARG A 171 9.92 -19.25 -18.32
C ARG A 171 9.99 -18.20 -19.42
N ARG A 172 11.16 -17.56 -19.55
CA ARG A 172 11.48 -16.75 -20.72
C ARG A 172 11.12 -17.58 -21.96
N PRO A 173 10.31 -17.07 -22.90
CA PRO A 173 10.12 -17.73 -24.18
C PRO A 173 11.49 -17.98 -24.79
N GLY A 174 11.76 -19.24 -25.13
CA GLY A 174 13.06 -19.66 -25.64
C GLY A 174 13.46 -18.82 -26.85
N THR A 175 14.68 -18.31 -26.82
CA THR A 175 15.34 -17.79 -28.01
C THR A 175 15.49 -18.93 -29.00
N SER A 176 14.60 -18.99 -30.00
CA SER A 176 14.78 -19.84 -31.17
C SER A 176 16.06 -19.41 -31.88
N ARG A 177 17.10 -20.25 -31.80
CA ARG A 177 18.29 -20.13 -32.65
C ARG A 177 17.84 -20.20 -34.11
N CYS A 178 17.93 -19.10 -34.84
CA CYS A 178 18.04 -19.13 -36.29
C CYS A 178 19.31 -19.92 -36.66
N ARG A 179 19.14 -21.16 -37.11
CA ARG A 179 20.13 -21.82 -37.95
C ARG A 179 20.04 -21.16 -39.33
N ARG A 180 21.12 -20.48 -39.74
CA ARG A 180 21.33 -20.10 -41.13
C ARG A 180 21.63 -21.38 -41.91
N GLY A 181 20.80 -21.66 -42.91
CA GLY A 181 21.22 -22.40 -44.09
C GLY A 181 21.93 -21.46 -45.06
#